data_AF-A0AAV1UYJ0-F1
#
_entry.id   AF-A0AAV1UYJ0-F1
#
_cell.length_a   1.000
_cell.length_b   1.000
_cell.length_c   1.000
_cell.angle_alpha   90.00
_cell.angle_beta   90.00
_cell.angle_gamma   90.00
#
_symmetry.space_group_name_H-M   'P 1'
#
loop_
_entity.id
_entity.type
_entity.pdbx_description
1 polymer ?
#
loop_
_entity_poly.entity_id
_entity_poly.type
_entity_poly.pdbx_seq_one_letter_code
_entity_poly.pdbx_strand_id
1 'polypeptide(L)' 'MSPKNDSGFKVEPFDGSNYGLWSYKMKMYLMSKGLWGAIAGDETTSEAKEQQAHAC' A
#
# COMPACT_ATOMS: atom_id res chain seq x y z
N MET A 1 -22.48 -2.14 -18.55
CA MET A 1 -21.42 -2.16 -17.51
C MET A 1 -20.26 -2.96 -18.06
N SER A 2 -19.20 -2.29 -18.51
CA SER A 2 -18.00 -3.00 -18.95
C SER A 2 -17.26 -3.51 -17.71
N PRO A 3 -16.84 -4.78 -17.65
CA PRO A 3 -15.93 -5.20 -16.60
C PRO A 3 -14.66 -4.38 -16.83
N LYS A 4 -14.35 -3.45 -15.91
CA LYS A 4 -12.99 -2.93 -15.83
C LYS A 4 -12.15 -4.17 -15.66
N ASN A 5 -11.43 -4.53 -16.72
CA ASN A 5 -10.43 -5.56 -16.66
C ASN A 5 -9.40 -4.97 -15.71
N ASP A 6 -9.58 -5.26 -14.42
CA ASP A 6 -8.53 -5.20 -13.42
C ASP A 6 -7.50 -6.19 -13.97
N SER A 7 -6.66 -5.72 -14.89
CA SER A 7 -5.34 -6.29 -15.15
C SER A 7 -4.48 -6.03 -13.92
N GLY A 8 -5.05 -6.44 -12.77
CA GLY A 8 -4.71 -6.08 -11.43
C GLY A 8 -3.34 -6.63 -11.22
N PHE A 9 -2.47 -5.75 -10.76
CA PHE A 9 -1.11 -6.06 -10.39
C PHE A 9 -1.10 -7.31 -9.50
N LYS A 10 -0.85 -8.49 -10.08
CA LYS A 10 -0.84 -9.78 -9.37
C LYS A 10 0.53 -9.97 -8.74
N VAL A 11 0.55 -9.89 -7.42
CA VAL A 11 1.68 -10.34 -6.61
C VAL A 11 1.47 -11.81 -6.32
N GLU A 12 2.35 -12.68 -6.80
CA GLU A 12 2.31 -14.09 -6.44
C GLU A 12 2.59 -14.29 -4.95
N PRO A 13 2.12 -15.38 -4.31
CA PRO A 13 2.50 -15.71 -2.95
C PRO A 13 4.01 -15.93 -2.82
N PHE A 14 4.57 -15.61 -1.65
CA PHE A 14 5.96 -15.91 -1.34
C PHE A 14 6.11 -17.42 -1.06
N ASP A 15 7.04 -18.08 -1.72
CA ASP A 15 7.31 -19.53 -1.57
C ASP A 15 8.69 -19.83 -0.97
N GLY A 16 9.44 -18.80 -0.55
CA GLY A 16 10.79 -18.93 -0.03
C GLY A 16 11.89 -18.78 -1.08
N SER A 17 11.64 -19.18 -2.33
CA SER A 17 12.61 -19.15 -3.43
C SER A 17 12.41 -17.95 -4.37
N ASN A 18 11.20 -17.40 -4.41
CA ASN A 18 10.81 -16.31 -5.29
C ASN A 18 11.04 -14.90 -4.72
N TYR A 19 11.88 -14.76 -3.68
CA TYR A 19 12.03 -13.51 -2.93
C TYR A 19 12.31 -12.30 -3.83
N GLY A 20 13.24 -12.39 -4.78
CA GLY A 20 13.64 -11.24 -5.59
C GLY A 20 12.49 -10.67 -6.44
N LEU A 21 11.69 -11.53 -7.07
CA LEU A 21 10.54 -11.08 -7.87
C LEU A 21 9.38 -10.66 -6.96
N TRP A 22 9.13 -11.41 -5.90
CA TRP A 22 8.10 -11.14 -4.92
C TRP A 22 8.30 -9.77 -4.24
N SER A 23 9.51 -9.48 -3.76
CA SER A 23 9.83 -8.24 -3.06
C SER A 23 9.66 -7.03 -3.97
N TYR A 24 10.08 -7.15 -5.23
CA TYR A 24 9.91 -6.11 -6.22
C TYR A 24 8.43 -5.82 -6.49
N LYS A 25 7.63 -6.87 -6.72
CA LYS A 25 6.19 -6.72 -6.94
C LYS A 25 5.48 -6.16 -5.71
N MET A 26 5.75 -6.70 -4.53
CA MET A 26 5.16 -6.24 -3.28
C MET A 26 5.46 -4.76 -3.03
N LYS A 27 6.70 -4.32 -3.26
CA LYS A 27 7.08 -2.90 -3.17
C LYS A 27 6.24 -2.04 -4.11
N MET A 28 6.14 -2.39 -5.39
CA MET A 28 5.34 -1.62 -6.36
C MET A 28 3.85 -1.58 -6.01
N TYR A 29 3.30 -2.70 -5.56
CA TYR A 29 1.92 -2.78 -5.09
C TYR A 29 1.66 -1.83 -3.91
N LEU A 30 2.52 -1.87 -2.90
CA LEU A 30 2.43 -1.00 -1.72
C LEU A 30 2.63 0.48 -2.08
N MET A 31 3.57 0.79 -2.97
CA MET A 31 3.78 2.15 -3.48
C MET A 31 2.54 2.67 -4.21
N SER A 32 1.92 1.86 -5.07
CA SER A 32 0.68 2.24 -5.77
C SER A 32 -0.50 2.52 -4.83
N LYS A 33 -0.50 1.89 -3.66
CA LYS A 33 -1.50 2.08 -2.61
C LYS A 33 -1.14 3.16 -1.59
N GLY A 34 0.04 3.78 -1.71
CA GLY A 34 0.56 4.72 -0.71
C GLY A 34 0.90 4.08 0.64
N LEU A 35 1.02 2.75 0.71
CA LEU A 35 1.25 1.99 1.95
C LEU A 35 2.74 1.69 2.20
N TRP A 36 3.62 1.99 1.25
CA TRP A 36 5.05 1.69 1.39
C TRP A 36 5.70 2.41 2.58
N GLY A 37 5.18 3.59 2.96
CA GLY A 37 5.70 4.38 4.10
C GLY A 37 5.71 3.61 5.43
N ALA A 38 4.66 2.80 5.68
CA ALA A 38 4.56 1.98 6.89
C ALA A 38 5.67 0.92 7.01
N ILE A 39 6.16 0.42 5.87
CA ILE A 39 7.21 -0.61 5.81
C ILE A 39 8.60 0.02 5.74
N ALA A 40 8.71 1.18 5.09
CA ALA A 40 9.96 1.93 5.01
C ALA A 40 10.39 2.54 6.34
N GLY A 41 9.53 2.52 7.36
CA GLY A 41 9.77 3.22 8.64
C GLY A 41 9.73 4.74 8.48
N ASP A 42 9.17 5.22 7.35
CA ASP A 42 9.03 6.63 7.01
C ASP A 42 7.66 7.15 7.45
N GLU A 43 7.10 6.54 8.51
CA GLU A 43 5.93 7.07 9.20
C GLU A 43 6.31 8.38 9.89
N THR A 44 6.39 9.44 9.11
CA THR A 44 5.92 10.73 9.61
C THR A 44 4.42 10.54 9.77
N THR A 45 3.97 10.15 10.96
CA THR A 45 2.57 10.13 11.36
C THR A 45 1.99 11.51 11.09
N SER A 46 1.46 11.74 9.89
CA SER A 46 0.62 12.89 9.64
C SER A 46 -0.74 12.52 10.20
N GLU A 47 -0.90 12.82 11.48
CA GLU A 47 -2.17 12.83 12.21
C GLU A 47 -3.15 13.74 11.46
N ALA A 48 -3.78 13.23 10.41
CA ALA A 48 -4.89 13.91 9.77
C ALA A 48 -6.18 13.63 10.58
N LYS A 49 -6.31 14.37 11.69
CA LYS A 49 -7.53 15.09 12.08
C LYS A 49 -8.80 14.27 12.39
N GLU A 50 -8.99 13.89 13.66
CA GLU A 50 -10.32 13.94 14.31
C GLU A 50 -10.48 15.35 14.89
N GLN A 51 -11.25 16.27 14.29
CA GLN A 51 -12.68 16.52 14.55
C GLN A 51 -12.95 16.65 16.07
N GLN A 52 -13.37 17.79 16.63
CA GLN A 52 -14.56 18.56 16.32
C GLN A 52 -14.55 19.86 17.17
N ALA A 53 -15.13 20.93 16.65
CA ALA A 53 -15.31 22.20 17.34
C ALA A 53 -16.07 22.04 18.68
N HIS A 54 -15.49 22.57 19.75
CA HIS A 54 -16.13 22.89 21.03
C HIS A 54 -15.33 24.04 21.63
N ALA A 55 -15.85 25.14 22.12
CA ALA A 55 -17.08 25.90 21.94
C ALA A 55 -16.75 27.25 22.62
N CYS A 56 -17.15 28.37 22.01
CA CYS A 56 -17.22 29.74 22.57
C CYS A 56 -15.99 30.36 23.25
#